data_AF-A0A0F3IFZ1-F1
#
_entry.id   AF-A0A0F3IFZ1-F1
#
_cell.length_a   1.000
_cell.length_b   1.000
_cell.length_c   1.000
_cell.angle_alpha   90.00
_cell.angle_beta   90.00
_cell.angle_gamma   90.00
#
_symmetry.space_group_name_H-M   'P 1'
#
loop_
_entity.id
_entity.type
_entity.pdbx_description
1 polymer ?
#
loop_
_entity_poly.entity_id
_entity_poly.type
_entity_poly.pdbx_seq_one_letter_code
_entity_poly.pdbx_strand_id
1 'polypeptide(L)'
;MRNQQNLANRDDLIQLHASTCYAMTQFINGRHCPKLAHFIVQRLSLLLSYPELTLVTSSREMYQQLLEHWQLVTKQLLEQKNSVALESKHYH
;
A
#
# COMPACT_ATOMS: atom_id res chain seq x y z
N MET A 1 -5.76 31.43 -9.65
CA MET A 1 -6.33 30.14 -9.18
C MET A 1 -5.36 28.95 -9.23
N ARG A 2 -4.22 29.00 -9.96
CA ARG A 2 -3.22 27.91 -10.03
C ARG A 2 -2.52 27.56 -8.70
N ASN A 3 -2.27 28.55 -7.82
CA ASN A 3 -1.58 28.30 -6.54
C ASN A 3 -2.43 27.48 -5.54
N GLN A 4 -3.76 27.58 -5.58
CA GLN A 4 -4.63 26.90 -4.62
C GLN A 4 -4.80 25.41 -4.95
N GLN A 5 -4.77 25.06 -6.25
CA GLN A 5 -4.78 23.65 -6.69
C GLN A 5 -3.47 22.94 -6.35
N ASN A 6 -2.33 23.64 -6.42
CA ASN A 6 -1.03 23.06 -6.06
C ASN A 6 -0.92 22.77 -4.55
N LEU A 7 -1.50 23.62 -3.70
CA LEU A 7 -1.54 23.42 -2.25
C LEU A 7 -2.47 22.26 -1.87
N ALA A 8 -3.67 22.19 -2.46
CA ALA A 8 -4.61 21.10 -2.24
C ALA A 8 -4.00 19.73 -2.62
N ASN A 9 -3.30 19.65 -3.76
CA ASN A 9 -2.64 18.41 -4.19
C ASN A 9 -1.51 17.98 -3.23
N ARG A 10 -0.80 18.95 -2.63
CA ARG A 10 0.24 18.67 -1.63
C ARG A 10 -0.34 18.16 -0.32
N ASP A 11 -1.43 18.76 0.17
CA ASP A 11 -2.10 18.29 1.38
C ASP A 11 -2.68 16.88 1.18
N ASP A 12 -3.26 16.61 0.01
CA ASP A 12 -3.71 15.27 -0.37
C ASP A 12 -2.55 14.26 -0.41
N LEU A 13 -1.40 14.65 -0.96
CA LEU A 13 -0.19 13.82 -1.00
C LEU A 13 0.33 13.51 0.41
N ILE A 14 0.39 14.51 1.29
CA ILE A 14 0.81 14.36 2.69
C ILE A 14 -0.14 13.43 3.43
N GLN A 15 -1.45 13.63 3.29
CA GLN A 15 -2.47 12.77 3.90
C GLN A 15 -2.38 11.33 3.37
N LEU A 16 -2.16 11.17 2.07
CA LEU A 16 -2.01 9.86 1.44
C LEU A 16 -0.76 9.14 1.97
N HIS A 17 0.37 9.84 2.07
CA HIS A 17 1.60 9.32 2.66
C HIS A 17 1.38 8.88 4.11
N ALA A 18 0.84 9.76 4.95
CA ALA A 18 0.58 9.47 6.36
C ALA A 18 -0.35 8.26 6.53
N SER A 19 -1.40 8.16 5.72
CA SER A 19 -2.32 7.01 5.74
C SER A 19 -1.64 5.70 5.32
N THR A 20 -0.72 5.76 4.37
CA THR A 20 0.07 4.61 3.91
C THR A 20 1.01 4.13 5.01
N CYS A 21 1.76 5.05 5.63
CA CYS A 21 2.65 4.77 6.75
C CYS A 21 1.90 4.16 7.92
N TYR A 22 0.75 4.74 8.29
CA TYR A 22 -0.09 4.19 9.35
C TYR A 22 -0.56 2.76 9.04
N ALA A 23 -1.02 2.49 7.81
CA ALA A 23 -1.45 1.16 7.39
C ALA A 23 -0.29 0.14 7.44
N MET A 24 0.91 0.53 6.98
CA MET A 24 2.11 -0.30 7.08
C MET A 24 2.48 -0.58 8.54
N THR A 25 2.46 0.42 9.41
CA THR A 25 2.71 0.25 10.85
C THR A 25 1.68 -0.68 11.50
N GLN A 26 0.40 -0.54 11.18
CA GLN A 26 -0.65 -1.44 11.69
C GLN A 26 -0.40 -2.88 11.25
N PHE A 27 0.05 -3.08 10.01
CA PHE A 27 0.40 -4.40 9.51
C PHE A 27 1.61 -4.95 10.29
N ILE A 28 2.72 -4.21 10.36
CA ILE A 28 3.95 -4.60 11.07
C ILE A 28 3.68 -4.92 12.56
N ASN A 29 2.73 -4.22 13.18
CA ASN A 29 2.31 -4.45 14.57
C ASN A 29 1.36 -5.67 14.74
N GLY A 30 1.29 -6.57 13.75
CA GLY A 30 0.63 -7.86 13.87
C GLY A 30 -0.76 -7.96 13.24
N ARG A 31 -1.29 -6.89 12.61
CA ARG A 31 -2.53 -6.99 11.82
C ARG A 31 -2.26 -7.55 10.42
N HIS A 32 -1.73 -8.77 10.34
CA HIS A 32 -1.34 -9.43 9.09
C HIS A 32 -2.54 -9.97 8.29
N CYS A 33 -3.51 -9.11 7.95
CA CYS A 33 -4.67 -9.53 7.16
C CYS A 33 -4.50 -9.16 5.68
N PRO A 34 -4.93 -10.04 4.74
CA PRO A 34 -4.83 -9.77 3.30
C PRO A 34 -5.50 -8.45 2.87
N LYS A 35 -6.58 -8.07 3.57
CA LYS A 35 -7.31 -6.82 3.29
C LYS A 35 -6.46 -5.59 3.55
N LEU A 36 -5.67 -5.59 4.63
CA LEU A 36 -4.78 -4.48 4.95
C LEU A 36 -3.61 -4.41 3.98
N ALA A 37 -3.03 -5.56 3.60
CA ALA A 37 -1.98 -5.64 2.60
C ALA A 37 -2.44 -5.09 1.23
N HIS A 38 -3.64 -5.49 0.77
CA HIS A 38 -4.26 -4.91 -0.43
C HIS A 38 -4.46 -3.40 -0.35
N PHE A 39 -4.91 -2.91 0.81
CA PHE A 39 -5.09 -1.47 1.02
C PHE A 39 -3.76 -0.71 0.91
N ILE A 40 -2.67 -1.24 1.46
CA ILE A 40 -1.33 -0.65 1.34
C ILE A 40 -0.89 -0.61 -0.13
N VAL A 41 -1.06 -1.71 -0.87
CA VAL A 41 -0.77 -1.76 -2.32
C VAL A 41 -1.54 -0.67 -3.08
N GLN A 42 -2.85 -0.55 -2.84
CA GLN A 42 -3.67 0.47 -3.49
C GLN A 42 -3.19 1.89 -3.18
N ARG A 43 -2.80 2.16 -1.93
CA ARG A 43 -2.29 3.47 -1.50
C ARG A 43 -0.95 3.82 -2.13
N LEU A 44 -0.05 2.84 -2.25
CA LEU A 44 1.25 3.00 -2.92
C LEU A 44 1.11 3.21 -4.43
N SER A 45 0.21 2.47 -5.10
CA SER A 45 -0.12 2.71 -6.51
C SER A 45 -0.69 4.11 -6.73
N LEU A 46 -1.55 4.57 -5.80
CA LEU A 46 -2.10 5.92 -5.87
C LEU A 46 -1.00 6.97 -5.67
N LEU A 47 -0.10 6.80 -4.69
CA LEU A 47 1.06 7.69 -4.50
C LEU A 47 1.88 7.82 -5.79
N LEU A 48 2.22 6.70 -6.43
CA LEU A 48 3.01 6.71 -7.67
C LEU A 48 2.31 7.40 -8.87
N SER A 49 1.00 7.64 -8.79
CA SER A 49 0.25 8.40 -9.80
C SER A 49 0.32 9.92 -9.63
N TYR A 50 0.83 10.43 -8.49
CA TYR A 50 0.94 11.88 -8.26
C TYR A 50 2.09 12.47 -9.08
N PRO A 51 1.82 13.52 -9.90
CA PRO A 51 2.83 14.14 -10.74
C PRO A 51 3.95 14.80 -9.94
N GLU A 52 3.67 15.26 -8.71
CA GLU A 52 4.67 15.88 -7.82
C GLU A 52 5.82 14.93 -7.45
N LEU A 53 5.58 13.62 -7.42
CA LEU A 53 6.62 12.63 -7.18
C LEU A 53 7.54 12.41 -8.39
N THR A 54 7.16 12.90 -9.57
CA THR A 54 8.03 12.89 -10.75
C THR A 54 9.22 13.85 -10.59
N LEU A 55 9.07 14.88 -9.75
CA LEU A 55 10.13 15.87 -9.48
C LEU A 55 11.17 15.39 -8.47
N VAL A 56 10.85 14.35 -7.69
CA VAL A 56 11.73 13.80 -6.63
C VAL A 56 11.97 12.32 -6.90
N THR A 57 12.93 12.04 -7.78
CA THR A 57 13.26 10.69 -8.28
C THR A 57 13.41 9.67 -7.16
N SER A 58 14.15 10.01 -6.10
CA SER A 58 14.40 9.10 -4.97
C SER A 58 13.14 8.71 -4.21
N SER A 59 12.18 9.61 -4.06
CA SER A 59 10.90 9.30 -3.39
C SER A 59 10.04 8.37 -4.24
N ARG A 60 10.03 8.58 -5.56
CA ARG A 60 9.31 7.70 -6.48
C ARG A 60 9.90 6.29 -6.49
N GLU A 61 11.22 6.16 -6.54
CA GLU A 61 11.91 4.87 -6.47
C GLU A 61 11.59 4.12 -5.17
N MET A 62 11.59 4.83 -4.03
CA MET A 62 11.22 4.25 -2.74
C MET A 62 9.79 3.70 -2.76
N TYR A 63 8.80 4.47 -3.25
CA TYR A 63 7.42 3.99 -3.33
C TYR A 63 7.25 2.83 -4.32
N GLN A 64 8.04 2.80 -5.38
CA GLN A 64 8.07 1.70 -6.34
C GLN A 64 8.53 0.39 -5.66
N GLN A 65 9.66 0.44 -4.94
CA GLN A 65 10.19 -0.71 -4.20
C GLN A 65 9.21 -1.19 -3.11
N LEU A 66 8.57 -0.25 -2.40
CA LEU A 66 7.53 -0.60 -1.43
C LEU A 66 6.34 -1.27 -2.12
N LEU A 67 5.88 -0.76 -3.27
CA LEU A 67 4.76 -1.36 -3.99
C LEU A 67 5.04 -2.81 -4.37
N GLU A 68 6.21 -3.08 -4.95
CA GLU A 68 6.64 -4.43 -5.33
C GLU A 68 6.69 -5.37 -4.12
N HIS A 69 7.27 -4.90 -3.01
CA HIS A 69 7.31 -5.66 -1.76
C HIS A 69 5.90 -6.01 -1.26
N TRP A 70 5.00 -5.03 -1.20
CA TRP A 70 3.64 -5.23 -0.67
C TRP A 70 2.76 -6.07 -1.60
N GLN A 71 3.00 -6.05 -2.91
CA GLN A 71 2.36 -6.96 -3.86
C GLN A 71 2.75 -8.41 -3.57
N LEU A 72 4.04 -8.68 -3.30
CA LEU A 72 4.52 -10.00 -2.92
C LEU A 72 3.92 -10.48 -1.59
N VAL A 73 3.96 -9.63 -0.56
CA VAL A 73 3.36 -9.93 0.76
C VAL A 73 1.88 -10.25 0.61
N THR A 74 1.14 -9.45 -0.17
CA THR A 74 -0.28 -9.67 -0.42
C THR A 74 -0.53 -11.03 -1.09
N LYS A 75 0.27 -11.37 -2.12
CA LYS A 75 0.18 -12.67 -2.79
C LYS A 75 0.40 -13.82 -1.81
N GLN A 76 1.45 -13.76 -1.01
CA GLN A 76 1.77 -14.79 -0.01
C GLN A 76 0.65 -14.99 1.02
N LEU A 77 0.04 -13.90 1.51
CA LEU A 77 -1.07 -13.98 2.45
C LEU A 77 -2.32 -14.63 1.83
N LEU A 78 -2.59 -14.36 0.55
CA LEU A 78 -3.69 -14.98 -0.19
C LEU A 78 -3.43 -16.47 -0.42
N GLU A 79 -2.20 -16.84 -0.77
CA GLU A 79 -1.78 -18.23 -0.94
C GLU A 79 -1.94 -19.01 0.39
N GLN A 80 -1.46 -18.46 1.50
CA GLN A 80 -1.63 -19.05 2.83
C GLN A 80 -3.11 -19.23 3.21
N LYS A 81 -3.95 -18.22 2.96
CA LYS A 81 -5.38 -18.31 3.23
C LYS A 81 -6.05 -19.43 2.43
N ASN A 82 -5.65 -19.62 1.17
CA ASN A 82 -6.21 -20.66 0.31
C ASN A 82 -5.74 -22.06 0.74
N SER A 83 -4.49 -22.21 1.21
CA SER A 83 -3.97 -23.48 1.73
C SER A 83 -4.68 -23.92 3.01
N VAL A 84 -4.88 -23.02 3.99
CA VAL A 84 -5.61 -23.32 5.24
C VAL A 84 -7.08 -23.67 4.96
N ALA A 85 -7.69 -23.02 3.97
CA ALA A 85 -9.06 -23.31 3.55
C ALA A 85 -9.22 -24.67 2.84
N LEU A 86 -8.15 -25.25 2.29
CA LEU A 86 -8.15 -26.58 1.69
C LEU A 86 -8.00 -27.68 2.75
N GLU A 87 -7.14 -27.49 3.74
CA GLU A 87 -6.95 -28.46 4.84
C GLU A 87 -8.22 -28.62 5.69
N SER A 88 -8.97 -27.53 5.89
CA SER A 88 -10.22 -27.55 6.65
C SER A 88 -11.37 -28.31 5.97
N LYS A 89 -11.25 -28.65 4.68
CA LYS A 89 -12.28 -29.38 3.91
C LYS A 89 -12.05 -30.88 3.84
N HIS A 90 -10.93 -31.39 4.34
CA HIS A 90 -10.59 -32.82 4.30
C HIS A 90 -11.02 -33.61 5.55
N TYR A 91 -11.71 -32.95 6.50
CA TYR A 91 -12.11 -33.50 7.80
C TYR A 91 -13.63 -33.51 8.04
N HIS A 92 -14.45 -33.50 6.99
CA HIS A 92 -15.91 -33.63 7.10
C HIS A 92 -16.46 -34.75 6.22
#